data_AF-A0A4U6D4T6-F1
#
_entry.id   AF-A0A4U6D4T6-F1
#
_cell.length_a   1.000
_cell.length_b   1.000
_cell.length_c   1.000
_cell.angle_alpha   90.00
_cell.angle_beta   90.00
_cell.angle_gamma   90.00
#
_symmetry.space_group_name_H-M   'P 1'
#
loop_
_entity.id
_entity.type
_entity.pdbx_description
1 polymer ?
#
loop_
_entity_poly.entity_id
_entity_poly.type
_entity_poly.pdbx_seq_one_letter_code
_entity_poly.pdbx_strand_id
1 'polypeptide(L)' 'MSTLSIHTKLETLTPDLKEEVNDFIDFLIEKSSKEKKKKIIPEFGSAKGKIKMSPDFDAPLDDFKDYM' A
#
# COMPACT_ATOMS: atom_id res chain seq x y z
N MET A 1 23.94 -3.94 -12.44
CA MET A 1 24.69 -5.20 -12.32
C MET A 1 24.12 -6.16 -13.33
N SER A 2 24.94 -6.68 -14.25
CA SER A 2 24.50 -7.68 -15.22
C SER A 2 24.19 -9.00 -14.48
N THR A 3 23.14 -9.71 -14.88
CA THR A 3 22.70 -10.98 -14.28
C THR A 3 23.83 -12.01 -14.18
N LEU A 4 24.71 -12.03 -15.19
CA LEU A 4 25.88 -12.90 -15.29
C LEU A 4 26.91 -12.71 -14.14
N SER A 5 27.04 -11.48 -13.63
CA SER A 5 28.01 -11.15 -12.56
C SER A 5 27.54 -11.59 -11.17
N ILE A 6 26.25 -11.88 -11.00
CA ILE A 6 25.68 -12.36 -9.73
C ILE A 6 25.81 -13.88 -9.66
N HIS A 7 25.53 -14.59 -10.75
CA HIS A 7 25.64 -16.04 -10.82
C HIS A 7 27.07 -16.53 -10.50
N THR A 8 28.06 -15.88 -11.09
CA THR A 8 29.49 -16.19 -10.83
C THR A 8 29.88 -15.99 -9.37
N LYS A 9 29.37 -14.95 -8.70
CA LYS A 9 29.60 -14.74 -7.27
C LYS A 9 28.89 -15.79 -6.40
N LEU A 10 27.67 -16.17 -6.76
CA LEU A 10 26.92 -17.22 -6.07
C LEU A 10 27.61 -18.58 -6.16
N GLU A 11 28.20 -18.92 -7.31
CA GLU A 11 28.94 -20.19 -7.46
C GLU A 11 30.19 -20.26 -6.60
N THR A 12 30.86 -19.13 -6.36
CA THR A 12 32.06 -19.05 -5.50
C THR A 12 31.75 -19.09 -4.00
N LEU A 13 30.49 -18.98 -3.60
CA LEU A 13 30.09 -18.97 -2.19
C LEU A 13 30.00 -20.39 -1.61
N THR A 14 30.38 -20.51 -0.34
CA THR A 14 30.15 -21.72 0.48
C THR A 14 28.65 -21.98 0.66
N PRO A 15 28.24 -23.24 0.88
CA PRO A 15 26.82 -23.60 1.00
C PRO A 15 26.10 -22.81 2.10
N ASP A 16 26.76 -22.54 3.23
CA ASP A 16 26.16 -21.79 4.34
C ASP A 16 25.82 -20.35 3.96
N LEU A 17 26.67 -19.70 3.17
CA LEU A 17 26.45 -18.31 2.73
C LEU A 17 25.40 -18.23 1.61
N LYS A 18 25.15 -19.33 0.88
CA LYS A 18 24.08 -19.37 -0.14
C LYS A 18 22.70 -19.31 0.51
N GLU A 19 22.52 -19.98 1.64
CA GLU A 19 21.29 -19.92 2.42
C GLU A 19 21.04 -18.48 2.94
N GLU A 20 22.05 -17.82 3.50
CA GLU A 20 21.93 -16.44 3.97
C GLU A 20 21.60 -15.46 2.81
N VAL A 21 22.13 -15.71 1.61
CA VAL A 21 21.80 -14.90 0.43
C VAL A 21 20.37 -15.14 -0.05
N ASN A 22 19.87 -16.37 0.00
CA ASN A 22 18.46 -16.67 -0.29
C ASN A 22 17.53 -15.94 0.69
N ASP A 23 17.80 -16.04 1.99
CA ASP A 23 17.03 -15.34 3.02
C ASP A 23 17.07 -13.81 2.81
N PHE A 24 18.22 -13.28 2.40
CA PHE A 24 18.34 -11.85 2.11
C PHE A 24 17.56 -11.43 0.85
N ILE A 25 17.52 -12.27 -0.18
CA ILE A 25 16.70 -12.02 -1.38
C ILE A 25 15.21 -11.99 -0.99
N ASP A 26 14.75 -12.95 -0.21
CA ASP A 26 13.37 -13.00 0.28
C ASP A 26 13.02 -11.78 1.14
N PHE A 27 13.94 -11.38 2.03
CA PHE A 27 13.82 -10.15 2.80
C PHE A 27 13.71 -8.89 1.91
N LEU A 28 14.55 -8.78 0.87
CA LEU A 28 14.50 -7.65 -0.05
C LEU A 28 13.20 -7.61 -0.86
N ILE A 29 12.69 -8.77 -1.28
CA ILE A 29 11.40 -8.89 -1.97
C ILE A 29 10.28 -8.40 -1.03
N GLU A 30 10.24 -8.89 0.21
CA GLU A 30 9.23 -8.50 1.20
C GLU A 30 9.31 -7.00 1.53
N LYS A 31 10.52 -6.48 1.74
CA LYS A 31 10.77 -5.07 2.02
C LYS A 31 10.28 -4.16 0.89
N SER A 32 10.55 -4.54 -0.36
CA SER A 32 10.09 -3.79 -1.54
C SER A 32 8.56 -3.83 -1.74
N SER A 33 7.90 -4.87 -1.22
CA SER A 33 6.44 -5.02 -1.26
C SER A 33 5.74 -4.16 -0.19
N LYS A 34 6.33 -4.06 1.02
CA LYS A 34 5.79 -3.28 2.14
C LYS A 34 5.73 -1.77 1.87
N GLU A 35 6.67 -1.22 1.10
CA GLU A 35 6.66 0.21 0.78
C GLU A 35 5.51 0.62 -0.16
N LYS A 36 4.92 -0.32 -0.92
CA LYS A 36 3.96 0.02 -1.97
C LYS A 36 2.54 0.29 -1.49
N LYS A 37 2.21 0.05 -0.21
CA LYS A 37 0.83 0.19 0.28
C LYS A 37 0.75 0.69 1.72
N LYS A 38 1.27 1.88 2.01
CA LYS A 38 0.70 2.64 3.14
C LYS A 38 -0.72 3.04 2.72
N LYS A 39 -1.72 2.27 3.19
CA LYS A 39 -3.13 2.66 3.07
C LYS A 39 -3.26 4.06 3.64
N ILE A 40 -3.74 5.00 2.84
CA ILE A 40 -4.05 6.35 3.33
C ILE A 40 -5.24 6.19 4.27
N ILE A 41 -4.99 6.35 5.57
CA ILE A 41 -6.04 6.32 6.59
C ILE A 41 -6.53 7.76 6.74
N PRO A 42 -7.82 8.05 6.45
CA PRO A 42 -8.34 9.40 6.65
C PRO A 42 -8.34 9.76 8.13
N GLU A 43 -7.74 10.91 8.47
CA GLU A 43 -7.68 11.44 9.82
C GLU A 43 -8.80 12.45 10.07
N PHE A 44 -9.09 12.78 11.34
CA PHE A 44 -10.09 13.78 11.69
C PHE A 44 -9.80 15.11 10.97
N GLY A 45 -10.81 15.65 10.27
CA GLY A 45 -10.66 16.90 9.52
C GLY A 45 -10.07 16.77 8.11
N SER A 46 -9.79 15.56 7.61
CA SER A 46 -9.28 15.34 6.24
C SER A 46 -10.21 15.86 5.11
N ALA A 47 -11.49 16.09 5.43
CA ALA A 47 -12.49 16.72 4.55
C ALA A 47 -12.93 18.14 4.99
N LYS A 48 -12.25 18.77 5.97
CA LYS A 48 -12.64 20.09 6.48
C LYS A 48 -12.62 21.13 5.34
N GLY A 49 -13.74 21.82 5.15
CA GLY A 49 -13.90 22.83 4.09
C GLY A 49 -14.12 22.28 2.68
N LYS A 50 -14.10 20.96 2.49
CA LYS A 50 -14.37 20.32 1.18
C LYS A 50 -15.84 20.02 0.95
N ILE A 51 -16.64 19.93 2.03
CA ILE A 51 -18.07 19.65 1.97
C ILE A 51 -18.82 20.95 2.22
N LYS A 52 -19.76 21.29 1.34
CA LYS A 52 -20.70 22.40 1.51
C LYS A 52 -22.09 21.80 1.68
N MET A 53 -22.76 22.14 2.77
CA MET A 53 -24.15 21.75 3.01
C MET A 53 -25.06 22.82 2.43
N SER A 54 -26.08 22.39 1.69
CA SER A 54 -27.10 23.28 1.15
C SER A 54 -28.07 23.71 2.27
N PRO A 55 -28.68 24.90 2.22
CA PRO A 55 -29.64 25.35 3.22
C PRO A 55 -30.90 24.48 3.35
N ASP A 56 -31.20 23.65 2.35
CA ASP A 56 -32.34 22.75 2.24
C ASP A 56 -31.99 21.28 2.55
N PHE A 57 -30.84 21.01 3.17
CA PHE A 57 -30.39 19.63 3.46
C PHE A 57 -31.40 18.81 4.27
N ASP A 58 -32.10 19.46 5.22
CA ASP A 58 -33.11 18.82 6.06
C ASP A 58 -34.50 18.77 5.40
N ALA A 59 -34.66 19.30 4.19
CA ALA A 59 -35.93 19.29 3.50
C ALA A 59 -36.32 17.84 3.10
N PRO A 60 -37.61 17.47 3.19
CA PRO A 60 -38.07 16.17 2.75
C PRO A 60 -37.81 16.01 1.24
N LEU A 61 -37.26 14.86 0.86
CA LEU A 61 -37.11 14.52 -0.55
C LEU A 61 -38.49 14.18 -1.12
N ASP A 62 -38.84 14.80 -2.24
CA ASP A 62 -40.15 14.59 -2.88
C ASP A 62 -40.41 13.10 -3.18
N ASP A 63 -39.37 12.36 -3.57
CA ASP A 63 -39.41 10.91 -3.85
C ASP A 63 -39.58 10.03 -2.60
N PHE A 64 -39.42 10.59 -1.39
CA PHE A 64 -39.55 9.88 -0.12
C PHE A 64 -40.82 10.24 0.65
N LYS A 65 -41.70 11.08 0.09
CA LYS A 65 -42.97 11.47 0.74
C LYS A 65 -43.87 10.29 1.08
N ASP A 66 -43.86 9.25 0.26
CA ASP A 66 -44.68 8.05 0.47
C ASP A 66 -44.18 7.16 1.62
N TYR A 67 -42.99 7.45 2.18
CA TYR A 67 -42.33 6.67 3.23
C TYR A 67 -42.18 7.42 4.58
N MET A 68 -42.63 8.69 4.65
CA MET A 68 -42.59 9.54 5.85
C MET A 68 -44.00 9.72 6.43
#